data_AF-A0A7G7SRD0-F1
#
_entry.id   AF-A0A7G7SRD0-F1
#
_cell.length_a   1.000
_cell.length_b   1.000
_cell.length_c   1.000
_cell.angle_alpha   90.00
_cell.angle_beta   90.00
_cell.angle_gamma   90.00
#
_symmetry.space_group_name_H-M   'P 1'
#
loop_
_entity.id
_entity.type
_entity.pdbx_description
1 polymer ?
#
loop_
_entity_poly.entity_id
_entity_poly.type
_entity_poly.pdbx_seq_one_letter_code
_entity_poly.pdbx_strand_id
1 'polypeptide(L)'
;MNDTNKILSRPLLAMSLSLALAVGSAHAQAPAPAGPALTQAQVKALLSEQGYTKLDKLKFEDGLWKTEATSGDGKRGDVRVGARGGRIYAEGVPSKLSEAEVRAALTTAGYTQVHDVKYDDGLWQAQAHSATGERVEVYADPVDGRVVSAERD
;
A
#
# COMPACT_ATOMS: atom_id res chain seq x y z
N MET A 1 14.19 -58.05 47.93
CA MET A 1 13.77 -59.40 47.52
C MET A 1 12.26 -59.39 47.38
N ASN A 2 11.80 -59.53 46.13
CA ASN A 2 10.53 -60.17 45.73
C ASN A 2 9.24 -59.39 46.07
N ASP A 3 8.23 -59.24 45.22
CA ASP A 3 8.01 -59.59 43.83
C ASP A 3 6.73 -58.87 43.37
N THR A 4 6.72 -58.41 42.11
CA THR A 4 5.66 -58.63 41.12
C THR A 4 4.17 -58.43 41.52
N ASN A 5 3.52 -57.43 40.91
CA ASN A 5 2.39 -57.71 40.02
C ASN A 5 1.98 -56.54 39.11
N LYS A 6 2.05 -56.78 37.80
CA LYS A 6 1.32 -56.06 36.75
C LYS A 6 -0.14 -56.54 36.75
N ILE A 7 -1.08 -55.68 36.34
CA ILE A 7 -1.93 -55.85 35.14
C ILE A 7 -3.14 -54.88 35.17
N LEU A 8 -3.20 -54.08 34.10
CA LEU A 8 -4.33 -53.47 33.38
C LEU A 8 -5.63 -53.07 34.12
N SER A 9 -6.02 -51.80 33.95
CA SER A 9 -7.18 -51.40 33.13
C SER A 9 -7.35 -49.87 33.11
N ARG A 10 -7.36 -49.26 31.92
CA ARG A 10 -7.96 -47.94 31.63
C ARG A 10 -9.34 -48.26 31.02
N PRO A 11 -10.43 -47.51 31.29
CA PRO A 11 -10.57 -46.21 30.62
C PRO A 11 -11.47 -45.15 31.32
N LEU A 12 -11.39 -43.91 30.82
CA LEU A 12 -12.41 -42.84 30.86
C LEU A 12 -12.72 -42.24 32.25
N LEU A 13 -12.95 -40.94 32.49
CA LEU A 13 -12.96 -39.70 31.71
C LEU A 13 -13.30 -38.61 32.75
N ALA A 14 -12.56 -37.50 32.84
CA ALA A 14 -13.07 -36.22 33.37
C ALA A 14 -12.02 -35.13 33.12
N MET A 15 -12.31 -34.22 32.19
CA MET A 15 -12.58 -32.79 32.47
C MET A 15 -11.43 -32.12 33.24
N SER A 16 -10.69 -31.16 32.68
CA SER A 16 -11.24 -29.87 32.24
C SER A 16 -10.17 -29.15 31.40
N LEU A 17 -10.51 -28.74 30.17
CA LEU A 17 -9.67 -27.82 29.40
C LEU A 17 -10.33 -26.44 29.45
N SER A 18 -9.86 -25.60 30.36
CA SER A 18 -10.26 -24.19 30.42
C SER A 18 -9.66 -23.46 29.22
N LEU A 19 -10.49 -23.20 28.20
CA LEU A 19 -10.12 -22.38 27.06
C LEU A 19 -10.26 -20.91 27.44
N ALA A 20 -9.14 -20.28 27.80
CA ALA A 20 -9.08 -18.83 27.94
C ALA A 20 -9.14 -18.18 26.55
N LEU A 21 -10.26 -17.53 26.23
CA LEU A 21 -10.41 -16.70 25.04
C LEU A 21 -9.62 -15.40 25.26
N ALA A 22 -8.39 -15.35 24.76
CA ALA A 22 -7.69 -14.09 24.56
C ALA A 22 -8.39 -13.33 23.42
N VAL A 23 -9.06 -12.23 23.76
CA VAL A 23 -9.57 -11.25 22.80
C VAL A 23 -8.35 -10.58 22.15
N GLY A 24 -7.91 -11.13 21.02
CA GLY A 24 -6.91 -10.51 20.17
C GLY A 24 -7.54 -9.33 19.45
N SER A 25 -7.08 -8.12 19.77
CA SER A 25 -7.45 -6.86 19.15
C SER A 25 -7.40 -6.97 17.62
N ALA A 26 -8.55 -6.79 16.98
CA ALA A 26 -8.62 -6.54 15.55
C ALA A 26 -7.93 -5.20 15.27
N HIS A 27 -6.63 -5.25 14.98
CA HIS A 27 -5.96 -4.14 14.33
C HIS A 27 -6.58 -4.02 12.95
N ALA A 28 -7.27 -2.90 12.71
CA ALA A 28 -7.66 -2.50 11.38
C ALA A 28 -6.39 -2.23 10.57
N GLN A 29 -5.82 -3.28 10.00
CA GLN A 29 -4.91 -3.15 8.88
C GLN A 29 -5.74 -2.52 7.77
N ALA A 30 -5.48 -1.25 7.45
CA ALA A 30 -5.85 -0.72 6.14
C ALA A 30 -5.42 -1.78 5.12
N PRO A 31 -6.29 -2.21 4.18
CA PRO A 31 -5.94 -3.29 3.27
C PRO A 31 -4.66 -2.87 2.54
N ALA A 32 -3.53 -3.47 2.90
CA ALA A 32 -2.33 -3.35 2.10
C ALA A 32 -2.71 -3.93 0.73
N PRO A 33 -2.41 -3.24 -0.38
CA PRO A 33 -2.69 -3.82 -1.70
C PRO A 33 -1.98 -5.17 -1.78
N ALA A 34 -2.78 -6.24 -1.86
CA ALA A 34 -2.31 -7.61 -1.84
C ALA A 34 -1.55 -7.92 -3.14
N GLY A 35 -0.26 -8.24 -3.03
CA GLY A 35 0.58 -8.67 -4.14
C GLY A 35 2.06 -8.32 -3.95
N PRO A 36 2.97 -9.08 -4.59
CA PRO A 36 4.39 -8.72 -4.64
C PRO A 36 4.56 -7.37 -5.36
N ALA A 37 5.63 -6.65 -5.02
CA ALA A 37 6.00 -5.45 -5.76
C ALA A 37 6.30 -5.82 -7.23
N LEU A 38 5.80 -5.02 -8.16
CA LEU A 38 6.02 -5.21 -9.59
C LEU A 38 7.49 -4.98 -9.93
N THR A 39 8.03 -5.83 -10.80
CA THR A 39 9.35 -5.66 -11.42
C THR A 39 9.29 -4.67 -12.57
N GLN A 40 10.44 -4.12 -12.95
CA GLN A 40 10.55 -3.22 -14.11
C GLN A 40 9.96 -3.82 -15.39
N ALA A 41 10.21 -5.12 -15.64
CA ALA A 41 9.69 -5.82 -16.81
C ALA A 41 8.17 -5.92 -16.78
N GLN A 42 7.58 -6.19 -15.60
CA GLN A 42 6.12 -6.23 -15.43
C GLN A 42 5.49 -4.85 -15.63
N VAL A 43 6.10 -3.79 -15.10
CA VAL A 43 5.61 -2.41 -15.32
C VAL A 43 5.68 -2.02 -16.80
N LYS A 44 6.78 -2.37 -17.47
CA LYS A 44 6.91 -2.11 -18.91
C LYS A 44 5.84 -2.84 -19.74
N ALA A 45 5.57 -4.10 -19.42
CA ALA A 45 4.52 -4.87 -20.07
C ALA A 45 3.15 -4.23 -19.83
N LEU A 46 2.82 -3.93 -18.57
CA LEU A 46 1.57 -3.30 -18.17
C LEU A 46 1.34 -1.96 -18.88
N LEU A 47 2.36 -1.11 -18.98
CA LEU A 47 2.26 0.16 -19.71
C LEU A 47 2.04 -0.07 -21.21
N SER A 48 2.73 -1.05 -21.81
CA SER A 48 2.57 -1.38 -23.23
C SER A 48 1.17 -1.91 -23.54
N GLU A 49 0.60 -2.73 -22.65
CA GLU A 49 -0.78 -3.25 -22.75
C GLU A 49 -1.83 -2.13 -22.67
N GLN A 50 -1.54 -1.06 -21.93
CA GLN A 50 -2.38 0.13 -21.82
C GLN A 50 -2.17 1.12 -22.98
N GLY A 51 -1.38 0.75 -24.00
CA GLY A 51 -1.14 1.56 -25.18
C GLY A 51 -0.08 2.65 -25.01
N TYR A 52 0.67 2.64 -23.91
CA TYR A 52 1.83 3.53 -23.77
C TYR A 52 2.99 3.02 -24.64
N THR A 53 3.66 3.96 -25.30
CA THR A 53 4.81 3.73 -26.15
C THR A 53 5.97 4.64 -25.75
N LYS A 54 7.17 4.40 -26.28
CA LYS A 54 8.38 5.21 -26.01
C LYS A 54 8.62 5.43 -24.50
N LEU A 55 8.69 4.31 -23.78
CA LEU A 55 8.95 4.29 -22.34
C LEU A 55 10.42 4.60 -22.08
N ASP A 56 10.68 5.79 -21.55
CA ASP A 56 12.02 6.28 -21.24
C ASP A 56 12.18 6.49 -19.73
N LYS A 57 13.44 6.38 -19.27
CA LYS A 57 13.84 6.65 -17.87
C LYS A 57 13.01 5.88 -16.82
N LEU A 58 12.59 4.65 -17.14
CA LEU A 58 11.85 3.82 -16.18
C LEU A 58 12.72 3.51 -14.95
N LYS A 59 12.32 4.01 -13.79
CA LYS A 59 13.01 3.87 -12.50
C LYS A 59 12.02 3.68 -11.35
N PHE A 60 12.50 3.14 -10.23
CA PHE A 60 11.72 3.01 -9.00
C PHE A 60 12.22 4.04 -7.98
N GLU A 61 11.34 4.95 -7.57
CA GLU A 61 11.63 6.04 -6.63
C GLU A 61 10.37 6.44 -5.88
N ASP A 62 10.53 6.94 -4.66
CA ASP A 62 9.43 7.40 -3.81
C ASP A 62 8.37 6.30 -3.53
N GLY A 63 8.76 5.03 -3.63
CA GLY A 63 7.86 3.88 -3.54
C GLY A 63 6.94 3.68 -4.76
N LEU A 64 7.18 4.39 -5.87
CA LEU A 64 6.48 4.27 -7.15
C LEU A 64 7.45 3.99 -8.30
N TRP A 65 6.94 3.38 -9.36
CA TRP A 65 7.66 3.39 -10.63
C TRP A 65 7.39 4.71 -11.35
N LYS A 66 8.42 5.38 -11.85
CA LYS A 66 8.33 6.58 -12.68
C LYS A 66 8.88 6.30 -14.07
N THR A 67 8.21 6.77 -15.12
CA THR A 67 8.72 6.75 -16.49
C THR A 67 8.13 7.90 -17.28
N GLU A 68 8.88 8.38 -18.27
CA GLU A 68 8.37 9.28 -19.29
C GLU A 68 7.82 8.43 -20.43
N ALA A 69 6.56 8.63 -20.81
CA ALA A 69 5.89 7.77 -21.79
C ALA A 69 5.01 8.57 -22.75
N THR A 70 4.77 8.00 -23.93
CA THR A 70 3.80 8.52 -24.89
C THR A 70 2.52 7.71 -24.80
N SER A 71 1.43 8.34 -24.35
CA SER A 71 0.08 7.76 -24.33
C SER A 71 -0.42 7.39 -25.73
N GLY A 72 -1.46 6.55 -25.80
CA GLY A 72 -2.10 6.16 -27.06
C GLY A 72 -2.60 7.35 -27.90
N ASP A 73 -2.93 8.47 -27.25
CA ASP A 73 -3.34 9.72 -27.91
C ASP A 73 -2.16 10.55 -28.45
N GLY A 74 -0.93 10.02 -28.37
CA GLY A 74 0.28 10.69 -28.84
C GLY A 74 0.83 11.76 -27.89
N LYS A 75 0.20 12.00 -26.74
CA LYS A 75 0.71 12.92 -25.72
C LYS A 75 1.82 12.27 -24.92
N ARG A 76 2.92 12.99 -24.75
CA ARG A 76 4.05 12.58 -23.92
C ARG A 76 4.00 13.30 -22.58
N GLY A 77 4.31 12.58 -21.50
CA GLY A 77 4.33 13.12 -20.15
C GLY A 77 4.85 12.10 -19.14
N ASP A 78 4.90 12.53 -17.89
CA ASP A 78 5.30 11.66 -16.79
C ASP A 78 4.17 10.70 -16.40
N VAL A 79 4.56 9.44 -16.17
CA VAL A 79 3.66 8.36 -15.77
C VAL A 79 4.24 7.70 -14.52
N ARG A 80 3.42 7.63 -13.48
CA ARG A 80 3.71 6.89 -12.25
C ARG A 80 2.92 5.59 -12.23
N VAL A 81 3.51 4.53 -11.70
CA VAL A 81 2.84 3.24 -11.50
C VAL A 81 3.05 2.78 -10.07
N GLY A 82 1.96 2.47 -9.38
CA GLY A 82 2.01 1.95 -8.02
C GLY A 82 2.83 0.66 -7.96
N ALA A 83 3.76 0.57 -7.00
CA ALA A 83 4.62 -0.60 -6.81
C ALA A 83 3.82 -1.90 -6.65
N ARG A 84 2.63 -1.82 -6.05
CA ARG A 84 1.73 -2.95 -5.82
C ARG A 84 0.42 -2.70 -6.55
N GLY A 85 -0.10 -3.72 -7.21
CA GLY A 85 -1.36 -3.66 -7.97
C GLY A 85 -1.27 -2.94 -9.33
N GLY A 86 -0.20 -2.20 -9.61
CA GLY A 86 0.06 -1.66 -10.95
C GLY A 86 -0.88 -0.54 -11.39
N ARG A 87 -1.50 0.18 -10.45
CA ARG A 87 -2.33 1.35 -10.79
C ARG A 87 -1.47 2.40 -11.47
N ILE A 88 -1.93 2.89 -12.61
CA ILE A 88 -1.24 3.90 -13.42
C ILE A 88 -1.81 5.28 -13.10
N TYR A 89 -0.92 6.25 -12.97
CA TYR A 89 -1.20 7.67 -12.81
C TYR A 89 -0.44 8.41 -13.90
N ALA A 90 -1.14 9.25 -14.65
CA ALA A 90 -0.57 10.00 -15.76
C ALA A 90 -0.75 11.49 -15.54
N GLU A 91 0.27 12.25 -15.90
CA GLU A 91 0.22 13.70 -15.92
C GLU A 91 -0.93 14.21 -16.81
N GLY A 92 -1.53 15.34 -16.43
CA GLY A 92 -2.62 15.97 -17.18
C GLY A 92 -3.99 15.31 -16.99
N VAL A 93 -4.09 14.19 -16.28
CA VAL A 93 -5.38 13.67 -15.80
C VAL A 93 -5.84 14.53 -14.61
N PRO A 94 -7.04 15.14 -14.61
CA PRO A 94 -7.51 15.94 -13.49
C PRO A 94 -7.82 15.08 -12.27
N SER A 95 -7.56 15.61 -11.07
CA SER A 95 -8.02 14.98 -9.83
C SER A 95 -9.54 15.16 -9.64
N LYS A 96 -10.17 14.19 -8.96
CA LYS A 96 -11.55 14.28 -8.49
C LYS A 96 -11.67 14.86 -7.08
N LEU A 97 -10.54 15.06 -6.41
CA LEU A 97 -10.47 15.58 -5.07
C LEU A 97 -9.87 16.98 -5.09
N SER A 98 -10.22 17.77 -4.10
CA SER A 98 -9.55 19.02 -3.74
C SER A 98 -8.42 18.78 -2.74
N GLU A 99 -7.54 19.76 -2.59
CA GLU A 99 -6.47 19.74 -1.58
C GLU A 99 -7.03 19.51 -0.16
N ALA A 100 -8.17 20.13 0.16
CA ALA A 100 -8.82 20.01 1.46
C ALA A 100 -9.35 18.58 1.71
N GLU A 101 -9.91 17.93 0.69
CA GLU A 101 -10.39 16.55 0.77
C GLU A 101 -9.24 15.57 0.95
N VAL A 102 -8.13 15.77 0.23
CA VAL A 102 -6.92 14.94 0.39
C VAL A 102 -6.32 15.11 1.77
N ARG A 103 -6.21 16.35 2.26
CA ARG A 103 -5.75 16.63 3.63
C ARG A 103 -6.61 15.91 4.66
N ALA A 104 -7.93 15.96 4.51
CA ALA A 104 -8.86 15.26 5.39
C ALA A 104 -8.70 13.73 5.30
N ALA A 105 -8.52 13.17 4.11
CA ALA A 105 -8.25 11.74 3.90
C ALA A 105 -6.94 11.31 4.59
N LEU A 106 -5.87 12.09 4.45
CA LEU A 106 -4.59 11.83 5.11
C LEU A 106 -4.69 11.90 6.64
N THR A 107 -5.40 12.90 7.18
CA THR A 107 -5.66 12.96 8.62
C THR A 107 -6.47 11.77 9.13
N THR A 108 -7.48 11.35 8.37
CA THR A 108 -8.28 10.15 8.67
C THR A 108 -7.44 8.88 8.64
N ALA A 109 -6.44 8.81 7.75
CA ALA A 109 -5.48 7.72 7.66
C ALA A 109 -4.42 7.72 8.77
N GLY A 110 -4.46 8.68 9.71
CA GLY A 110 -3.57 8.75 10.87
C GLY A 110 -2.31 9.59 10.66
N TYR A 111 -2.20 10.32 9.54
CA TYR A 111 -1.13 11.29 9.34
C TYR A 111 -1.43 12.60 10.07
N THR A 112 -0.41 13.19 10.65
CA THR A 112 -0.50 14.48 11.37
C THR A 112 0.37 15.53 10.70
N GLN A 113 0.18 16.81 11.05
CA GLN A 113 0.95 17.93 10.49
C GLN A 113 1.02 17.90 8.95
N VAL A 114 -0.08 17.58 8.28
CA VAL A 114 -0.14 17.57 6.81
C VAL A 114 0.06 18.99 6.28
N HIS A 115 0.99 19.19 5.35
CA HIS A 115 1.27 20.46 4.68
C HIS A 115 1.86 20.21 3.29
N ASP A 116 2.09 21.29 2.53
CA ASP A 116 2.63 21.26 1.17
C ASP A 116 1.92 20.25 0.26
N VAL A 117 0.58 20.28 0.32
CA VAL A 117 -0.29 19.39 -0.44
C VAL A 117 -0.41 19.96 -1.86
N LYS A 118 0.09 19.23 -2.85
CA LYS A 118 0.05 19.64 -4.27
C LYS A 118 -0.34 18.48 -5.18
N TYR A 119 -0.93 18.81 -6.32
CA TYR A 119 -1.29 17.85 -7.35
C TYR A 119 -0.30 17.93 -8.51
N ASP A 120 0.44 16.84 -8.75
CA ASP A 120 1.48 16.75 -9.77
C ASP A 120 1.71 15.28 -10.20
N ASP A 121 2.26 15.03 -11.40
CA ASP A 121 2.50 13.68 -11.94
C ASP A 121 1.26 12.75 -11.92
N GLY A 122 0.04 13.32 -11.87
CA GLY A 122 -1.21 12.57 -11.74
C GLY A 122 -1.50 12.04 -10.32
N LEU A 123 -0.79 12.52 -9.30
CA LEU A 123 -0.91 12.13 -7.89
C LEU A 123 -0.99 13.37 -6.99
N TRP A 124 -1.55 13.19 -5.80
CA TRP A 124 -1.35 14.17 -4.74
C TRP A 124 -0.07 13.86 -3.99
N GLN A 125 0.79 14.86 -3.81
CA GLN A 125 1.97 14.80 -2.96
C GLN A 125 1.74 15.68 -1.73
N ALA A 126 2.13 15.23 -0.54
CA ALA A 126 2.04 15.99 0.70
C ALA A 126 3.19 15.66 1.64
N GLN A 127 3.65 16.64 2.41
CA GLN A 127 4.49 16.40 3.57
C GLN A 127 3.61 16.18 4.80
N ALA A 128 3.94 15.17 5.61
CA ALA A 128 3.20 14.87 6.81
C ALA A 128 4.07 14.16 7.86
N HIS A 129 3.55 13.99 9.06
CA HIS A 129 4.11 13.13 10.08
C HIS A 129 3.33 11.83 10.15
N SER A 130 4.04 10.71 10.16
CA SER A 130 3.46 9.38 10.35
C SER A 130 2.91 9.22 11.77
N ALA A 131 2.21 8.12 12.03
CA ALA A 131 1.71 7.79 13.37
C ALA A 131 2.84 7.64 14.43
N THR A 132 4.09 7.41 13.99
CA THR A 132 5.26 7.35 14.87
C THR A 132 5.96 8.70 15.03
N GLY A 133 5.43 9.77 14.43
CA GLY A 133 6.00 11.12 14.48
C GLY A 133 7.15 11.36 13.50
N GLU A 134 7.40 10.45 12.56
CA GLU A 134 8.43 10.63 11.54
C GLU A 134 7.91 11.49 10.39
N ARG A 135 8.73 12.44 9.91
CA ARG A 135 8.44 13.21 8.70
C ARG A 135 8.51 12.29 7.48
N VAL A 136 7.47 12.35 6.67
CA VAL A 136 7.29 11.53 5.48
C VAL A 136 6.69 12.35 4.34
N GLU A 137 7.14 12.04 3.14
CA GLU A 137 6.49 12.45 1.90
C GLU A 137 5.46 11.38 1.52
N VAL A 138 4.20 11.81 1.35
CA VAL A 138 3.06 10.94 1.09
C VAL A 138 2.54 11.19 -0.30
N TYR A 139 2.34 10.11 -1.06
CA TYR A 139 1.65 10.13 -2.34
C TYR A 139 0.26 9.52 -2.16
N ALA A 140 -0.76 10.24 -2.62
CA ALA A 140 -2.15 9.86 -2.50
C ALA A 140 -2.87 9.83 -3.85
N ASP A 141 -3.84 8.92 -3.94
CA ASP A 141 -4.66 8.67 -5.11
C ASP A 141 -5.54 9.88 -5.45
N PRO A 142 -5.58 10.35 -6.71
CA PRO A 142 -6.37 11.50 -7.11
C PRO A 142 -7.89 11.27 -7.14
N VAL A 143 -8.35 10.04 -6.96
CA VAL A 143 -9.76 9.67 -7.03
C VAL A 143 -10.36 9.51 -5.64
N ASP A 144 -9.65 8.86 -4.72
CA ASP A 144 -10.17 8.47 -3.41
C ASP A 144 -9.29 8.90 -2.22
N GLY A 145 -8.15 9.54 -2.48
CA GLY A 145 -7.27 10.09 -1.44
C GLY A 145 -6.52 9.02 -0.65
N ARG A 146 -6.59 7.75 -1.06
CA ARG A 146 -5.87 6.66 -0.42
C ARG A 146 -4.38 6.84 -0.61
N VAL A 147 -3.61 6.58 0.44
CA VAL A 147 -2.15 6.56 0.36
C VAL A 147 -1.66 5.42 -0.53
N VAL A 148 -0.89 5.77 -1.55
CA VAL A 148 -0.30 4.84 -2.51
C VAL A 148 1.17 4.59 -2.20
N SER A 149 1.85 5.57 -1.62
CA SER A 149 3.23 5.49 -1.12
C SER A 149 3.45 6.49 0.00
N ALA A 150 4.36 6.16 0.92
CA ALA A 150 4.82 7.07 1.96
C ALA A 150 6.28 6.74 2.29
N GLU A 151 7.18 7.69 2.04
CA GLU A 151 8.62 7.53 2.22
C GLU A 151 9.14 8.56 3.22
N ARG A 152 10.23 8.22 3.91
CA ARG A 152 10.87 9.18 4.83
C ARG A 152 11.50 10.32 4.03
N ASP A 153 11.25 11.53 4.49
CA ASP A 153 11.75 12.79 3.94
C ASP A 153 13.04 13.25 4.66
#